data_AF-A0A2W4TKE1-F1
#
_entry.id   AF-A0A2W4TKE1-F1
#
_cell.length_a   1.000
_cell.length_b   1.000
_cell.length_c   1.000
_cell.angle_alpha   90.00
_cell.angle_beta   90.00
_cell.angle_gamma   90.00
#
_symmetry.space_group_name_H-M   'P 1'
#
loop_
_entity.id
_entity.type
_entity.pdbx_description
1 polymer ?
#
loop_
_entity_poly.entity_id
_entity_poly.type
_entity_poly.pdbx_seq_one_letter_code
_entity_poly.pdbx_strand_id
1 'polypeptide(L)'
;MSRRLIRNGLVAAGIMNISGVLVFSRGFTNAAINSADPVVMSNFGLLMIVVWGLAYLGAATVSASIKWLAAAFALEKLVYVVVWVSWLSSNSLARLYAEDAFAGIFYSIYGLNDFVFMVFFAWVFFQRHPRR
;
A
#
# COMPACT_ATOMS: atom_id res chain seq x y z
N MET A 1 17.65 17.21 -3.62
CA MET A 1 17.54 15.74 -3.70
C MET A 1 16.64 15.37 -4.88
N SER A 2 17.00 14.34 -5.66
CA SER A 2 16.63 14.30 -7.07
C SER A 2 15.13 14.04 -7.30
N ARG A 3 14.51 14.86 -8.17
CA ARG A 3 13.17 14.63 -8.72
C ARG A 3 12.97 13.19 -9.21
N ARG A 4 14.07 12.57 -9.69
CA ARG A 4 14.12 11.17 -10.13
C ARG A 4 13.86 10.18 -8.97
N LEU A 5 14.38 10.42 -7.77
CA LEU A 5 14.12 9.56 -6.61
C LEU A 5 12.64 9.57 -6.22
N ILE A 6 12.02 10.75 -6.14
CA ILE A 6 10.59 10.89 -5.82
C ILE A 6 9.74 10.18 -6.88
N ARG A 7 10.04 10.41 -8.16
CA ARG A 7 9.34 9.76 -9.27
C ARG A 7 9.46 8.25 -9.21
N ASN A 8 10.67 7.72 -9.01
CA ASN A 8 10.90 6.29 -8.96
C ASN A 8 10.23 5.66 -7.73
N GLY A 9 10.21 6.34 -6.57
CA GLY A 9 9.48 5.87 -5.40
C GLY A 9 7.96 5.83 -5.61
N LEU A 10 7.38 6.83 -6.28
CA LEU A 10 5.96 6.80 -6.68
C LEU A 10 5.66 5.67 -7.66
N VAL A 11 6.55 5.44 -8.64
CA VAL A 11 6.41 4.32 -9.58
C VAL A 11 6.50 2.98 -8.86
N ALA A 12 7.45 2.82 -7.95
CA ALA A 12 7.58 1.61 -7.14
C ALA A 12 6.34 1.39 -6.27
N ALA A 13 5.83 2.41 -5.59
CA ALA A 13 4.59 2.32 -4.81
C ALA A 13 3.41 1.88 -5.67
N GLY A 14 3.28 2.48 -6.85
CA GLY A 14 2.23 2.14 -7.81
C GLY A 14 2.29 0.68 -8.27
N ILE A 15 3.48 0.23 -8.68
CA ILE A 15 3.70 -1.16 -9.10
C ILE A 15 3.41 -2.11 -7.94
N MET A 16 3.96 -1.87 -6.75
CA MET A 16 3.79 -2.77 -5.60
C MET A 16 2.32 -2.92 -5.19
N ASN A 17 1.54 -1.84 -5.18
CA ASN A 17 0.10 -1.91 -4.92
C ASN A 17 -0.63 -2.76 -5.98
N ILE A 18 -0.34 -2.54 -7.26
CA ILE A 18 -1.04 -3.22 -8.35
C ILE A 18 -0.61 -4.68 -8.44
N SER A 19 0.69 -4.94 -8.63
CA SER A 19 1.19 -6.30 -8.81
C SER A 19 1.06 -7.13 -7.54
N GLY A 20 1.31 -6.54 -6.36
CA GLY A 20 1.14 -7.23 -5.09
C GLY A 20 -0.28 -7.74 -4.91
N VAL A 21 -1.28 -6.87 -5.09
CA VAL A 21 -2.69 -7.27 -5.00
C VAL A 21 -3.02 -8.32 -6.06
N LEU A 22 -2.71 -8.08 -7.34
CA LEU A 22 -3.12 -8.99 -8.42
C LEU A 22 -2.49 -10.38 -8.29
N VAL A 23 -1.20 -10.46 -7.91
CA VAL A 23 -0.50 -11.74 -7.74
C VAL A 23 -1.02 -12.50 -6.53
N PHE A 24 -1.09 -11.87 -5.36
CA PHE A 24 -1.44 -12.59 -4.13
C PHE A 24 -2.93 -12.87 -3.99
N SER A 25 -3.79 -12.01 -4.55
CA SER A 25 -5.23 -12.28 -4.64
C SER A 25 -5.63 -13.22 -5.77
N ARG A 26 -4.67 -13.68 -6.60
CA ARG A 26 -4.94 -14.45 -7.83
C ARG A 26 -5.98 -13.75 -8.71
N GLY A 27 -5.81 -12.44 -8.91
CA GLY A 27 -6.77 -11.61 -9.63
C GLY A 27 -8.14 -11.52 -8.93
N PHE A 28 -8.16 -11.26 -7.62
CA PHE A 28 -9.37 -11.10 -6.79
C PHE A 28 -10.21 -12.38 -6.58
N THR A 29 -9.60 -13.56 -6.76
CA THR A 29 -10.27 -14.85 -6.60
C THR A 29 -9.84 -15.60 -5.34
N ASN A 30 -8.81 -15.12 -4.62
CA ASN A 30 -8.33 -15.73 -3.38
C ASN A 30 -9.25 -15.40 -2.20
N ALA A 31 -10.24 -16.25 -1.97
CA ALA A 31 -11.20 -16.10 -0.88
C ALA A 31 -10.55 -16.11 0.52
N ALA A 32 -9.38 -16.73 0.72
CA ALA A 32 -8.71 -16.75 2.02
C ALA A 32 -8.28 -15.34 2.46
N ILE A 33 -7.88 -14.48 1.52
CA ILE A 33 -7.58 -13.06 1.80
C ILE A 33 -8.84 -12.32 2.26
N ASN A 34 -9.96 -12.51 1.55
CA ASN A 34 -11.20 -11.86 1.91
C ASN A 34 -11.76 -12.39 3.24
N SER A 35 -11.66 -13.69 3.50
CA SER A 35 -12.14 -14.30 4.75
C SER A 35 -11.31 -13.85 5.96
N ALA A 36 -10.00 -13.60 5.78
CA ALA A 36 -9.11 -13.14 6.83
C ALA A 36 -9.42 -11.72 7.31
N ASP A 37 -9.80 -10.80 6.40
CA ASP A 37 -10.29 -9.46 6.73
C ASP A 37 -11.36 -9.03 5.72
N PRO A 38 -12.64 -9.35 5.97
CA PRO A 38 -13.72 -9.15 5.01
C PRO A 38 -14.10 -7.68 4.82
N VAL A 39 -13.62 -6.78 5.68
CA VAL A 39 -13.89 -5.35 5.56
C VAL A 39 -12.81 -4.71 4.69
N VAL A 40 -11.56 -4.75 5.15
CA VAL A 40 -10.46 -4.02 4.50
C VAL A 40 -9.92 -4.77 3.30
N MET A 41 -9.85 -6.11 3.37
CA MET A 41 -9.34 -6.95 2.29
C MET A 41 -10.48 -7.62 1.50
N SER A 42 -11.67 -7.01 1.46
CA SER A 42 -12.72 -7.33 0.50
C SER A 42 -12.25 -7.10 -0.94
N ASN A 43 -12.92 -7.67 -1.94
CA ASN A 43 -12.60 -7.38 -3.35
C ASN A 43 -12.72 -5.89 -3.70
N PHE A 44 -13.64 -5.18 -3.04
CA PHE A 44 -13.71 -3.72 -3.13
C PHE A 44 -12.45 -3.06 -2.54
N GLY A 45 -12.03 -3.46 -1.34
CA GLY A 45 -10.81 -2.94 -0.71
C GLY A 45 -9.56 -3.23 -1.53
N LEU A 46 -9.41 -4.45 -2.04
CA LEU A 46 -8.32 -4.85 -2.93
C LEU A 46 -8.31 -4.02 -4.22
N LEU A 47 -9.48 -3.78 -4.82
CA LEU A 47 -9.60 -2.90 -5.98
C LEU A 47 -9.18 -1.47 -5.63
N MET A 48 -9.54 -0.96 -4.45
CA MET A 48 -9.12 0.36 -4.01
C MET A 48 -7.61 0.47 -3.82
N ILE A 49 -6.93 -0.58 -3.36
CA ILE A 49 -5.45 -0.62 -3.32
C ILE A 49 -4.86 -0.46 -4.73
N VAL A 50 -5.45 -1.12 -5.74
CA VAL A 50 -5.07 -0.96 -7.15
C VAL A 50 -5.31 0.47 -7.64
N VAL A 51 -6.47 1.07 -7.31
CA VAL A 51 -6.79 2.47 -7.65
C VAL A 51 -5.79 3.44 -7.01
N TRP A 52 -5.39 3.23 -5.76
CA TRP A 52 -4.32 4.01 -5.13
C TRP A 52 -2.97 3.81 -5.83
N GLY A 53 -2.68 2.59 -6.29
CA GLY A 53 -1.52 2.32 -7.13
C GLY A 53 -1.51 3.19 -8.40
N LEU A 54 -2.65 3.29 -9.08
CA LEU A 54 -2.82 4.20 -10.23
C LEU A 54 -2.66 5.68 -9.83
N ALA A 55 -3.15 6.08 -8.66
CA ALA A 55 -2.98 7.45 -8.16
C ALA A 55 -1.50 7.80 -7.93
N TYR A 56 -0.68 6.87 -7.41
CA TYR A 56 0.76 7.08 -7.27
C TYR A 56 1.46 7.19 -8.63
N LEU A 57 1.10 6.33 -9.59
CA LEU A 57 1.63 6.41 -10.97
C LEU A 57 1.25 7.73 -11.64
N GLY A 58 0.00 8.17 -11.48
CA GLY A 58 -0.46 9.48 -11.94
C GLY A 58 0.35 10.62 -11.33
N ALA A 59 0.54 10.61 -10.00
CA ALA A 59 1.35 11.60 -9.31
C ALA A 59 2.83 11.60 -9.76
N ALA A 60 3.36 10.46 -10.24
CA ALA A 60 4.71 10.38 -10.79
C ALA A 60 4.90 11.20 -12.09
N THR A 61 3.80 11.50 -12.80
CA THR A 61 3.81 12.32 -14.03
C THR A 61 3.67 13.82 -13.76
N VAL A 62 3.28 14.20 -12.53
CA VAL A 62 3.04 15.60 -12.17
C VAL A 62 4.37 16.34 -12.02
N SER A 63 4.53 17.42 -12.79
CA SER A 63 5.69 18.31 -12.72
C SER A 63 5.60 19.35 -11.59
N ALA A 64 4.39 19.61 -11.10
CA ALA A 64 4.07 20.55 -10.03
C ALA A 64 4.42 20.02 -8.63
N SER A 65 4.05 20.78 -7.60
CA SER A 65 4.21 20.34 -6.22
C SER A 65 3.23 19.24 -5.86
N ILE A 66 3.74 18.11 -5.38
CA ILE A 66 2.94 16.98 -4.88
C ILE A 66 2.90 16.94 -3.35
N LYS A 67 3.26 18.03 -2.67
CA LYS A 67 3.41 18.05 -1.20
C LYS A 67 2.18 17.46 -0.50
N TRP A 68 1.00 18.03 -0.76
CA TRP A 68 -0.24 17.61 -0.11
C TRP A 68 -0.76 16.26 -0.59
N LEU A 69 -0.45 15.86 -1.83
CA LEU A 69 -0.69 14.48 -2.29
C LEU A 69 0.15 13.48 -1.50
N ALA A 70 1.43 13.79 -1.27
CA ALA A 70 2.29 12.95 -0.45
C ALA A 70 1.80 12.85 1.01
N ALA A 71 1.22 13.91 1.58
CA ALA A 71 0.58 13.84 2.89
C ALA A 71 -0.62 12.88 2.89
N ALA A 72 -1.49 12.97 1.88
CA ALA A 72 -2.64 12.07 1.74
C ALA A 72 -2.20 10.61 1.56
N PHE A 73 -1.17 10.37 0.75
CA PHE A 73 -0.61 9.02 0.55
C PHE A 73 0.03 8.47 1.83
N ALA A 74 0.74 9.31 2.61
CA ALA A 74 1.28 8.88 3.90
C ALA A 74 0.18 8.50 4.89
N LEU A 75 -0.90 9.27 4.95
CA LEU A 75 -2.05 8.97 5.81
C LEU A 75 -2.75 7.67 5.38
N GLU A 76 -2.98 7.49 4.08
CA GLU A 76 -3.56 6.25 3.56
C GLU A 76 -2.71 5.03 3.92
N LYS A 77 -1.38 5.10 3.72
CA LYS A 77 -0.46 4.02 4.12
C LYS A 77 -0.47 3.77 5.63
N LEU A 78 -0.55 4.82 6.44
CA LEU A 78 -0.66 4.69 7.89
C LEU A 78 -1.91 3.91 8.30
N VAL A 79 -3.06 4.16 7.67
CA VAL A 79 -4.30 3.43 7.95
C VAL A 79 -4.11 1.93 7.69
N TYR A 80 -3.50 1.54 6.57
CA TYR A 80 -3.23 0.12 6.28
C TYR A 80 -2.23 -0.51 7.26
N VAL A 81 -1.20 0.23 7.68
CA VAL A 81 -0.25 -0.24 8.70
C VAL A 81 -0.95 -0.51 10.04
N VAL A 82 -1.83 0.41 10.48
CA VAL A 82 -2.59 0.24 11.73
C VAL A 82 -3.53 -0.96 11.64
N VAL A 83 -4.25 -1.11 10.54
CA VAL A 83 -5.12 -2.28 10.29
C VAL A 83 -4.29 -3.57 10.33
N TRP A 84 -3.14 -3.59 9.66
CA TRP A 84 -2.26 -4.76 9.63
C TRP A 84 -1.74 -5.15 11.01
N VAL A 85 -1.26 -4.20 11.79
CA VAL A 85 -0.78 -4.46 13.17
C VAL A 85 -1.94 -4.95 14.05
N SER A 86 -3.12 -4.34 13.92
CA SER A 86 -4.33 -4.79 14.63
C SER A 86 -4.69 -6.24 14.27
N TRP A 87 -4.64 -6.57 12.97
CA TRP A 87 -4.90 -7.91 12.46
C TRP A 87 -3.89 -8.92 13.02
N LEU A 88 -2.58 -8.63 12.95
CA LEU A 88 -1.53 -9.50 13.50
C LEU A 88 -1.60 -9.69 15.01
N SER A 89 -2.12 -8.69 15.74
CA SER A 89 -2.28 -8.77 17.20
C SER A 89 -3.46 -9.64 17.62
N SER A 90 -4.43 -9.84 16.72
CA SER A 90 -5.70 -10.53 17.03
C SER A 90 -5.85 -11.87 16.31
N ASN A 91 -5.02 -12.14 15.30
CA ASN A 91 -5.13 -13.29 14.41
C ASN A 91 -3.81 -14.05 14.31
N SER A 92 -3.87 -15.29 13.80
CA SER A 92 -2.70 -16.13 13.60
C SER A 92 -2.29 -16.16 12.14
N LEU A 93 -1.16 -15.50 11.84
CA LEU A 93 -0.54 -15.58 10.52
C LEU A 93 -0.18 -17.02 10.13
N ALA A 94 0.27 -17.84 11.08
CA ALA A 94 0.58 -19.25 10.86
C ALA A 94 -0.64 -20.07 10.41
N ARG A 95 -1.83 -19.79 10.97
CA ARG A 95 -3.08 -20.43 10.52
C ARG A 95 -3.44 -20.00 9.09
N LEU A 96 -3.29 -18.71 8.77
CA LEU A 96 -3.55 -18.22 7.42
C LEU A 96 -2.60 -18.84 6.38
N TYR A 97 -1.33 -19.03 6.72
CA TYR A 97 -0.38 -19.77 5.87
C TYR A 97 -0.79 -21.23 5.64
N ALA A 98 -1.35 -21.89 6.66
CA ALA A 98 -1.83 -23.26 6.54
C ALA A 98 -3.10 -23.35 5.68
N GLU A 99 -3.92 -22.29 5.65
CA GLU A 99 -5.12 -22.20 4.81
C GLU A 99 -4.79 -21.87 3.36
N ASP A 100 -4.00 -20.81 3.12
CA ASP A 100 -3.53 -20.43 1.79
C ASP A 100 -2.18 -19.71 1.86
N ALA A 101 -1.17 -20.27 1.20
CA ALA A 101 0.18 -19.73 1.22
C ALA A 101 0.28 -18.31 0.61
N PHE A 102 -0.53 -17.99 -0.41
CA PHE A 102 -0.50 -16.65 -1.03
C PHE A 102 -1.11 -15.61 -0.10
N ALA A 103 -2.19 -15.94 0.60
CA ALA A 103 -2.78 -15.11 1.64
C ALA A 103 -1.80 -14.91 2.80
N GLY A 104 -1.13 -15.97 3.26
CA GLY A 104 -0.10 -15.89 4.29
C GLY A 104 1.06 -14.96 3.89
N ILE A 105 1.58 -15.10 2.66
CA ILE A 105 2.63 -14.20 2.14
C ILE A 105 2.13 -12.76 2.08
N PHE A 106 0.93 -12.54 1.53
CA PHE A 106 0.32 -11.22 1.46
C PHE A 106 0.29 -10.53 2.83
N TYR A 107 -0.30 -11.20 3.83
CA TYR A 107 -0.39 -10.71 5.21
C TYR A 107 0.96 -10.62 5.93
N SER A 108 2.02 -11.22 5.41
CA SER A 108 3.36 -11.04 5.97
C SER A 108 4.01 -9.74 5.49
N ILE A 109 3.74 -9.34 4.23
CA ILE A 109 4.53 -8.31 3.56
C ILE A 109 3.75 -7.02 3.28
N TYR A 110 2.42 -7.05 3.16
CA TYR A 110 1.68 -5.86 2.71
C TYR A 110 1.85 -4.69 3.70
N GLY A 111 1.74 -4.94 5.01
CA GLY A 111 1.88 -3.87 5.99
C GLY A 111 3.31 -3.37 6.14
N LEU A 112 4.32 -4.24 5.97
CA LEU A 112 5.72 -3.80 5.91
C LEU A 112 5.97 -2.91 4.68
N ASN A 113 5.44 -3.32 3.52
CA ASN A 113 5.48 -2.53 2.29
C ASN A 113 4.81 -1.16 2.50
N ASP A 114 3.63 -1.14 3.11
CA ASP A 114 2.90 0.10 3.39
C ASP A 114 3.63 1.00 4.38
N PHE A 115 4.29 0.43 5.41
CA PHE A 115 5.12 1.20 6.33
C PHE A 115 6.31 1.87 5.63
N VAL A 116 7.01 1.15 4.75
CA VAL A 116 8.12 1.72 3.98
C VAL A 116 7.64 2.88 3.11
N PHE A 117 6.51 2.70 2.41
CA PHE A 117 5.95 3.77 1.57
C PHE A 117 5.35 4.92 2.38
N MET A 118 4.79 4.65 3.56
CA MET A 118 4.35 5.69 4.50
C MET A 118 5.52 6.62 4.86
N VAL A 119 6.66 6.04 5.28
CA VAL A 119 7.87 6.81 5.62
C VAL A 119 8.37 7.59 4.40
N PHE A 120 8.40 6.96 3.23
CA PHE A 120 8.76 7.62 1.98
C PHE A 120 7.86 8.83 1.68
N PHE A 121 6.54 8.69 1.77
CA PHE A 121 5.60 9.77 1.49
C PHE A 121 5.65 10.88 2.53
N ALA A 122 5.78 10.54 3.81
CA ALA A 122 5.99 11.51 4.88
C ALA A 122 7.27 12.32 4.64
N TRP A 123 8.37 11.65 4.25
CA TRP A 123 9.61 12.32 3.88
C TRP A 123 9.44 13.27 2.68
N VAL A 124 8.70 12.86 1.64
CA VAL A 124 8.38 13.73 0.48
C VAL A 124 7.59 14.98 0.93
N PHE A 125 6.63 14.83 1.84
CA PHE A 125 5.84 15.94 2.39
C PHE A 125 6.72 16.96 3.13
N PHE A 126 7.59 16.50 4.02
CA PHE A 126 8.45 17.37 4.81
C PHE A 126 9.57 18.02 3.99
N GLN A 127 10.11 17.32 2.98
CA GLN A 127 11.18 17.87 2.15
C GLN A 127 10.72 19.04 1.26
N ARG A 128 9.44 19.08 0.85
CA ARG A 128 8.91 20.21 0.08
C ARG A 128 8.43 21.30 1.04
N HIS A 129 9.31 22.19 1.49
CA HIS A 129 8.87 23.45 2.07
C HIS A 129 8.09 24.26 1.03
N PRO A 130 6.96 24.89 1.39
CA PRO A 130 6.34 25.86 0.51
C PRO A 130 7.36 27.00 0.36
N ARG A 131 7.86 27.25 -0.86
CA ARG A 131 8.36 28.59 -1.13
C ARG A 131 7.12 29.49 -1.03
N ARG A 132 7.06 30.26 0.05
CA ARG A 132 6.09 31.35 0.23
C ARG A 132 6.27 32.36 -0.90
#